data_AF-A0A1I0B6C9-F1
#
_entry.id   AF-A0A1I0B6C9-F1
#
_cell.length_a   1.000
_cell.length_b   1.000
_cell.length_c   1.000
_cell.angle_alpha   90.00
_cell.angle_beta   90.00
_cell.angle_gamma   90.00
#
_symmetry.space_group_name_H-M   'P 1'
#
loop_
_entity.id
_entity.type
_entity.pdbx_description
1 polymer ?
#
loop_
_entity_poly.entity_id
_entity_poly.type
_entity_poly.pdbx_seq_one_letter_code
_entity_poly.pdbx_strand_id
1 'polypeptide(L)'
;MLSRHKARSMAVLLGMGALMSGCGAGLEEAQRPSPDTAQEPGAVAQALTSTCTDSAASSPDGTYDQTLCPNHFVTEVRAVNNRPFTAFVEFLPASTVDTQSVCEGQAISGTAWGYNGTAWTQLGSISTTGVWHPGGCGGLFCEPSTCQVRFNIASASGYSKVRVAGSAAALGLFKGRVRTGVWTSTVPC
;
A
#
# COMPACT_ATOMS: atom_id res chain seq x y z
N MET A 1 -45.23 0.25 -29.68
CA MET A 1 -43.92 0.28 -30.37
C MET A 1 -43.46 1.72 -30.49
N LEU A 2 -42.62 2.21 -29.56
CA LEU A 2 -41.94 3.49 -29.71
C LEU A 2 -40.49 3.30 -29.25
N SER A 3 -39.59 3.25 -30.23
CA SER A 3 -38.14 3.19 -30.07
C SER A 3 -37.60 4.61 -29.96
N ARG A 4 -36.81 4.91 -28.91
CA ARG A 4 -35.95 6.11 -28.88
C ARG A 4 -34.58 5.79 -28.29
N HIS A 5 -33.63 5.93 -29.21
CA HIS A 5 -32.19 6.07 -29.16
C HIS A 5 -31.54 6.70 -27.89
N LYS A 6 -30.46 6.02 -27.46
CA LYS A 6 -29.05 6.49 -27.51
C LYS A 6 -28.61 7.55 -26.48
N ALA A 7 -27.79 7.09 -25.53
CA ALA A 7 -26.59 7.81 -25.08
C ALA A 7 -25.52 6.78 -24.68
N ARG A 8 -24.49 6.63 -25.53
CA ARG A 8 -23.24 5.98 -25.16
C ARG A 8 -22.39 7.05 -24.48
N SER A 9 -22.16 6.91 -23.17
CA SER A 9 -21.17 7.72 -22.48
C SER A 9 -19.83 7.03 -22.60
N MET A 10 -18.99 7.52 -23.53
CA MET A 10 -17.57 7.21 -23.56
C MET A 10 -16.88 8.17 -22.59
N ALA A 11 -16.48 7.66 -21.42
CA ALA A 11 -15.49 8.33 -20.60
C ALA A 11 -14.11 7.92 -21.10
N VAL A 12 -13.52 8.77 -21.93
CA VAL A 12 -12.12 8.75 -22.32
C VAL A 12 -11.32 9.29 -21.13
N LEU A 13 -10.64 8.42 -20.39
CA LEU A 13 -9.58 8.83 -19.44
C LEU A 13 -8.25 8.83 -20.19
N LEU A 14 -7.99 9.98 -20.82
CA LEU A 14 -6.71 10.35 -21.41
C LEU A 14 -5.66 10.54 -20.30
N GLY A 15 -4.63 9.69 -20.36
CA GLY A 15 -3.23 10.00 -20.07
C GLY A 15 -2.91 10.97 -18.93
N MET A 16 -2.69 10.42 -17.73
CA MET A 16 -1.70 10.95 -16.79
C MET A 16 -0.47 10.03 -16.80
N GLY A 17 0.37 10.20 -17.82
CA GLY A 17 1.59 9.44 -17.99
C GLY A 17 2.76 10.40 -18.21
N ALA A 18 3.25 11.01 -17.14
CA ALA A 18 4.63 11.50 -16.97
C ALA A 18 4.69 12.34 -15.68
N LEU A 19 5.58 11.94 -14.75
CA LEU A 19 6.39 12.78 -13.85
C LEU A 19 6.91 12.04 -12.59
N MET A 20 6.64 10.75 -12.40
CA MET A 20 7.10 10.00 -11.21
C MET A 20 8.51 9.37 -11.32
N SER A 21 9.36 9.84 -12.24
CA SER A 21 10.67 9.21 -12.49
C SER A 21 11.79 9.64 -11.52
N GLY A 22 11.49 10.39 -10.44
CA GLY A 22 12.50 11.10 -9.64
C GLY A 22 12.76 10.61 -8.21
N CYS A 23 11.89 9.80 -7.60
CA CYS A 23 11.97 9.42 -6.18
C CYS A 23 13.11 8.42 -5.82
N GLY A 24 14.02 8.12 -6.76
CA GLY A 24 14.88 6.93 -6.73
C GLY A 24 16.37 7.13 -6.38
N ALA A 25 17.00 8.28 -6.58
CA ALA A 25 18.45 8.26 -6.85
C ALA A 25 19.42 8.73 -5.76
N GLY A 26 19.01 9.27 -4.60
CA GLY A 26 19.99 9.85 -3.68
C GLY A 26 19.70 9.62 -2.20
N LEU A 27 20.29 8.58 -1.62
CA LEU A 27 20.51 8.45 -0.17
C LEU A 27 21.78 7.62 0.07
N GLU A 28 22.94 8.27 -0.11
CA GLU A 28 24.16 7.89 0.61
C GLU A 28 24.16 8.70 1.91
N GLU A 29 23.70 8.09 3.00
CA GLU A 29 23.79 8.68 4.34
C GLU A 29 24.10 7.59 5.38
N ALA A 30 25.00 7.95 6.28
CA ALA A 30 25.77 7.09 7.17
C ALA A 30 24.91 6.32 8.19
N GLN A 31 25.19 5.02 8.31
CA GLN A 31 24.57 4.15 9.31
C GLN A 31 25.47 4.06 10.54
N ARG A 32 25.05 4.64 11.67
CA ARG A 32 25.56 4.29 13.00
C ARG A 32 24.69 3.18 13.60
N PRO A 33 25.27 2.18 14.28
CA PRO A 33 24.50 1.20 15.04
C PRO A 33 24.14 1.76 16.41
N SER A 34 22.92 1.50 16.88
CA SER A 34 22.53 1.68 18.28
C SER A 34 22.06 0.33 18.84
N PRO A 35 22.45 -0.05 20.07
CA PRO A 35 22.19 -1.36 20.63
C PRO A 35 20.88 -1.44 21.43
N ASP A 36 20.29 -2.63 21.39
CA ASP A 36 19.48 -3.36 22.38
C ASP A 36 18.53 -2.60 23.32
N THR A 37 17.25 -3.02 23.32
CA THR A 37 16.48 -3.13 24.57
C THR A 37 15.54 -4.32 24.54
N ALA A 38 15.48 -4.98 25.69
CA ALA A 38 14.98 -6.31 26.01
C ALA A 38 13.51 -6.61 25.69
N GLN A 39 13.27 -7.90 25.42
CA GLN A 39 11.97 -8.53 25.26
C GLN A 39 11.71 -9.48 26.44
N GLU A 40 10.53 -9.39 27.05
CA GLU A 40 10.01 -10.34 28.05
C GLU A 40 8.70 -11.00 27.55
N PRO A 41 8.33 -12.19 28.06
CA PRO A 41 7.56 -13.18 27.31
C PRO A 41 6.09 -13.31 27.76
N GLY A 42 5.23 -13.79 26.85
CA GLY A 42 4.07 -14.60 27.24
C GLY A 42 2.72 -14.26 26.59
N ALA A 43 2.48 -14.79 25.38
CA ALA A 43 1.19 -15.39 25.00
C ALA A 43 1.41 -16.17 23.67
N VAL A 44 1.36 -17.50 23.74
CA VAL A 44 1.54 -18.37 22.56
C VAL A 44 0.18 -18.66 21.96
N ALA A 45 -0.19 -17.93 20.92
CA ALA A 45 -1.20 -18.36 19.96
C ALA A 45 -0.47 -19.05 18.80
N GLN A 46 -0.73 -20.35 18.61
CA GLN A 46 -0.24 -21.09 17.45
C GLN A 46 -1.01 -20.64 16.20
N ALA A 47 -0.60 -19.53 15.61
CA ALA A 47 -0.95 -19.22 14.23
C ALA A 47 -0.12 -20.13 13.32
N LEU A 48 -0.77 -20.75 12.31
CA LEU A 48 -0.08 -21.38 11.19
C LEU A 48 1.13 -20.53 10.81
N THR A 49 2.31 -21.14 10.80
CA THR A 49 3.60 -20.50 10.55
C THR A 49 3.62 -19.88 9.15
N SER A 50 3.02 -18.70 9.04
CA SER A 50 3.13 -17.82 7.89
C SER A 50 4.59 -17.41 7.83
N THR A 51 5.35 -17.95 6.89
CA THR A 51 6.73 -17.55 6.60
C THR A 51 6.83 -16.14 6.00
N CYS A 52 5.72 -15.39 5.96
CA CYS A 52 5.64 -14.03 5.50
C CYS A 52 6.10 -13.07 6.60
N THR A 53 7.26 -12.45 6.41
CA THR A 53 7.77 -11.35 7.23
C THR A 53 7.29 -10.03 6.64
N ASP A 54 6.55 -9.26 7.44
CA ASP A 54 6.07 -7.92 7.10
C ASP A 54 7.15 -6.87 7.39
N SER A 55 7.58 -6.13 6.37
CA SER A 55 8.52 -5.01 6.47
C SER A 55 7.86 -3.75 5.95
N ALA A 56 7.36 -2.92 6.86
CA ALA A 56 6.56 -1.75 6.52
C ALA A 56 6.82 -0.59 7.48
N ALA A 57 6.51 0.62 7.03
CA ALA A 57 6.44 1.81 7.86
C ALA A 57 5.16 2.59 7.56
N SER A 58 4.78 3.48 8.47
CA SER A 58 3.57 4.30 8.35
C SER A 58 3.85 5.76 8.63
N SER A 59 3.15 6.66 7.95
CA SER A 59 3.10 8.07 8.31
C SER A 59 2.30 8.25 9.61
N PRO A 60 2.86 8.95 10.62
CA PRO A 60 2.21 9.10 11.93
C PRO A 60 0.97 10.02 11.91
N ASP A 61 0.97 11.03 11.04
CA ASP A 61 -0.01 12.13 11.02
C ASP A 61 -0.61 12.39 9.63
N GLY A 62 -0.25 11.58 8.63
CA GLY A 62 -0.68 11.79 7.24
C GLY A 62 0.01 13.00 6.59
N THR A 63 0.92 13.66 7.30
CA THR A 63 1.80 14.64 6.70
C THR A 63 3.05 13.91 6.21
N TYR A 64 3.38 14.17 4.95
CA TYR A 64 4.58 13.65 4.31
C TYR A 64 4.93 14.63 3.20
N ASP A 65 6.03 15.35 3.40
CA ASP A 65 6.66 16.17 2.39
C ASP A 65 8.13 15.75 2.33
N GLN A 66 8.34 14.59 1.70
CA GLN A 66 9.69 14.23 1.27
C GLN A 66 10.07 15.22 0.17
N THR A 67 11.19 15.93 0.31
CA THR A 67 11.67 16.91 -0.70
C THR A 67 11.72 16.31 -2.10
N LEU A 68 12.00 15.00 -2.20
CA LEU A 68 12.08 14.25 -3.44
C LEU A 68 10.73 13.64 -3.89
N CYS A 69 9.74 13.56 -3.01
CA CYS A 69 8.42 12.99 -3.28
C CYS A 69 7.33 13.80 -2.53
N PRO A 70 7.01 15.02 -3.01
CA PRO A 70 5.99 15.85 -2.39
C PRO A 70 4.66 15.10 -2.31
N ASN A 71 3.97 15.17 -1.17
CA ASN A 71 2.71 14.46 -0.96
C ASN A 71 2.81 12.93 -1.13
N HIS A 72 3.98 12.32 -0.89
CA HIS A 72 4.10 10.86 -0.74
C HIS A 72 4.91 10.45 0.48
N PHE A 73 4.48 9.38 1.14
CA PHE A 73 5.25 8.65 2.14
C PHE A 73 6.01 7.51 1.47
N VAL A 74 7.32 7.40 1.74
CA VAL A 74 8.19 6.40 1.09
C VAL A 74 8.80 5.48 2.14
N THR A 75 8.62 4.18 1.95
CA THR A 75 9.30 3.14 2.74
C THR A 75 10.34 2.46 1.87
N GLU A 76 11.60 2.42 2.30
CA GLU A 76 12.65 1.61 1.70
C GLU A 76 12.94 0.37 2.55
N VAL A 77 12.78 -0.80 1.98
CA VAL A 77 13.13 -2.08 2.60
C VAL A 77 14.43 -2.58 1.98
N ARG A 78 15.50 -2.54 2.78
CA ARG A 78 16.87 -2.90 2.36
C ARG A 78 17.17 -4.40 2.41
N ALA A 79 16.36 -5.16 3.12
CA ALA A 79 16.62 -6.57 3.47
C ALA A 79 15.76 -7.56 2.67
N VAL A 80 15.38 -7.23 1.44
CA VAL A 80 14.59 -8.16 0.59
C VAL A 80 15.47 -9.32 0.11
N ASN A 81 16.79 -9.10 -0.05
CA ASN A 81 17.78 -10.15 -0.26
C ASN A 81 17.43 -11.11 -1.41
N ASN A 82 16.91 -10.58 -2.53
CA ASN A 82 16.46 -11.31 -3.71
C ASN A 82 15.32 -12.32 -3.47
N ARG A 83 14.70 -12.33 -2.28
CA ARG A 83 13.56 -13.18 -1.97
C ARG A 83 12.29 -12.69 -2.67
N PRO A 84 11.33 -13.59 -2.95
CA PRO A 84 9.99 -13.19 -3.37
C PRO A 84 9.36 -12.23 -2.35
N PHE A 85 8.68 -11.20 -2.86
CA PHE A 85 7.96 -10.26 -2.05
C PHE A 85 6.69 -9.75 -2.74
N THR A 86 5.74 -9.28 -1.93
CA THR A 86 4.54 -8.56 -2.37
C THR A 86 4.53 -7.17 -1.76
N ALA A 87 4.69 -6.14 -2.61
CA ALA A 87 4.63 -4.74 -2.21
C ALA A 87 3.19 -4.27 -2.03
N PHE A 88 2.92 -3.45 -1.02
CA PHE A 88 1.58 -3.00 -0.70
C PHE A 88 1.53 -1.54 -0.24
N VAL A 89 0.34 -0.96 -0.36
CA VAL A 89 -0.04 0.30 0.26
C VAL A 89 -1.35 0.11 1.00
N GLU A 90 -1.47 0.75 2.16
CA GLU A 90 -2.61 0.66 3.06
C GLU A 90 -2.95 2.04 3.59
N PHE A 91 -4.23 2.42 3.54
CA PHE A 91 -4.71 3.59 4.26
C PHE A 91 -5.00 3.24 5.71
N LEU A 92 -4.52 4.07 6.63
CA LEU A 92 -4.71 3.91 8.07
C LEU A 92 -5.75 4.93 8.55
N PRO A 93 -7.04 4.57 8.59
CA PRO A 93 -8.08 5.52 8.95
C PRO A 93 -7.87 6.06 10.38
N ALA A 94 -8.27 7.30 10.63
CA ALA A 94 -8.20 7.92 11.96
C ALA A 94 -9.17 7.27 12.96
N SER A 95 -10.29 6.76 12.45
CA SER A 95 -11.37 6.10 13.17
C SER A 95 -11.75 4.80 12.46
N THR A 96 -12.68 4.03 13.02
CA THR A 96 -13.28 2.90 12.31
C THR A 96 -14.00 3.37 11.03
N VAL A 97 -13.87 2.60 9.94
CA VAL A 97 -14.59 2.82 8.68
C VAL A 97 -15.78 1.87 8.67
N ASP A 98 -16.93 2.38 9.08
CA ASP A 98 -18.16 1.62 9.37
C ASP A 98 -19.29 1.87 8.35
N THR A 99 -19.08 2.78 7.40
CA THR A 99 -20.03 3.08 6.33
C THR A 99 -19.41 2.93 4.95
N GLN A 100 -20.23 2.50 4.00
CA GLN A 100 -19.84 2.38 2.59
C GLN A 100 -19.30 3.68 2.02
N SER A 101 -19.97 4.81 2.30
CA SER A 101 -19.55 6.12 1.78
C SER A 101 -18.20 6.58 2.32
N VAL A 102 -17.90 6.30 3.60
CA VAL A 102 -16.58 6.60 4.16
C VAL A 102 -15.51 5.68 3.56
N CYS A 103 -15.83 4.41 3.30
CA CYS A 103 -14.90 3.45 2.68
C CYS A 103 -14.54 3.85 1.25
N GLU A 104 -15.54 4.05 0.41
CA GLU A 104 -15.37 4.43 -1.00
C GLU A 104 -14.82 5.86 -1.14
N GLY A 105 -14.97 6.69 -0.11
CA GLY A 105 -14.37 8.02 -0.03
C GLY A 105 -12.87 8.04 0.26
N GLN A 106 -12.24 6.92 0.59
CA GLN A 106 -10.79 6.86 0.83
C GLN A 106 -10.06 6.66 -0.50
N ALA A 107 -9.35 7.67 -0.98
CA ALA A 107 -8.47 7.57 -2.14
C ALA A 107 -7.08 7.07 -1.70
N ILE A 108 -6.54 6.11 -2.44
CA ILE A 108 -5.27 5.45 -2.13
C ILE A 108 -4.47 5.33 -3.43
N SER A 109 -3.23 5.79 -3.41
CA SER A 109 -2.28 5.57 -4.50
C SER A 109 -0.98 5.01 -3.98
N GLY A 110 -0.34 4.17 -4.79
CA GLY A 110 0.94 3.58 -4.43
C GLY A 110 1.74 3.18 -5.65
N THR A 111 3.05 3.31 -5.56
CA THR A 111 3.99 2.89 -6.60
C THR A 111 5.14 2.14 -5.94
N ALA A 112 5.57 1.05 -6.57
CA ALA A 112 6.65 0.20 -6.07
C ALA A 112 7.83 0.19 -7.05
N TRP A 113 9.04 0.20 -6.51
CA TRP A 113 10.29 0.09 -7.26
C TRP A 113 11.21 -0.96 -6.63
N GLY A 114 11.90 -1.73 -7.46
CA GLY A 114 12.91 -2.70 -7.04
C GLY A 114 14.31 -2.28 -7.50
N TYR A 115 15.32 -2.50 -6.66
CA TYR A 115 16.72 -2.26 -6.99
C TYR A 115 17.42 -3.58 -7.38
N ASN A 116 17.82 -3.70 -8.64
CA ASN A 116 18.42 -4.91 -9.21
C ASN A 116 19.96 -4.99 -9.03
N GLY A 117 20.52 -4.13 -8.19
CA GLY A 117 21.97 -4.01 -7.97
C GLY A 117 22.64 -2.93 -8.82
N THR A 118 21.99 -2.43 -9.88
CA THR A 118 22.51 -1.34 -10.71
C THR A 118 21.56 -0.16 -10.77
N ALA A 119 20.26 -0.40 -10.96
CA ALA A 119 19.25 0.63 -11.13
C ALA A 119 17.94 0.31 -10.40
N TRP A 120 17.17 1.36 -10.13
CA TRP A 120 15.78 1.23 -9.69
C TRP A 120 14.88 0.99 -10.90
N THR A 121 14.05 -0.05 -10.83
CA THR A 121 13.06 -0.40 -11.83
C THR A 121 11.67 -0.28 -11.23
N GLN A 122 10.75 0.40 -11.90
CA GLN A 122 9.35 0.45 -11.46
C GLN A 122 8.71 -0.93 -11.65
N LEU A 123 8.08 -1.44 -10.59
CA LEU A 123 7.44 -2.76 -10.57
C LEU A 123 5.95 -2.67 -10.85
N GLY A 124 5.31 -1.59 -10.40
CA GLY A 124 3.88 -1.39 -10.56
C GLY A 124 3.41 -0.10 -9.88
N SER A 125 2.19 0.29 -10.20
CA SER A 125 1.49 1.43 -9.58
C SER A 125 0.00 1.15 -9.51
N ILE A 126 -0.65 1.65 -8.47
CA ILE A 126 -2.09 1.60 -8.28
C ILE A 126 -2.63 2.98 -7.93
N SER A 127 -3.87 3.22 -8.32
CA SER A 127 -4.69 4.36 -7.89
C SER A 127 -6.11 3.85 -7.77
N THR A 128 -6.62 3.80 -6.55
CA THR A 128 -7.91 3.18 -6.23
C THR A 128 -8.59 3.93 -5.09
N THR A 129 -9.84 3.58 -4.84
CA THR A 129 -10.52 3.90 -3.59
C THR A 129 -10.61 2.68 -2.67
N GLY A 130 -11.03 2.89 -1.43
CA GLY A 130 -11.44 1.78 -0.55
C GLY A 130 -12.58 0.98 -1.19
N VAL A 131 -12.57 -0.33 -0.94
CA VAL A 131 -13.59 -1.27 -1.46
C VAL A 131 -14.46 -1.73 -0.30
N TRP A 132 -15.75 -1.44 -0.40
CA TRP A 132 -16.73 -1.87 0.59
C TRP A 132 -17.19 -3.30 0.31
N HIS A 133 -17.03 -4.17 1.30
CA HIS A 133 -17.57 -5.52 1.29
C HIS A 133 -18.84 -5.53 2.15
N PRO A 134 -20.03 -5.59 1.54
CA PRO A 134 -21.27 -5.58 2.29
C PRO A 134 -21.35 -6.85 3.15
N GLY A 135 -21.60 -6.65 4.43
CA GLY A 135 -21.97 -7.73 5.33
C GLY A 135 -23.34 -8.29 4.96
N GLY A 136 -23.65 -9.45 5.50
CA GLY A 136 -24.91 -10.11 5.24
C GLY A 136 -25.12 -11.29 6.17
N CYS A 137 -26.38 -11.70 6.32
CA CYS A 137 -26.72 -12.91 7.05
C CYS A 137 -27.04 -14.03 6.06
N GLY A 138 -26.20 -15.06 6.05
CA GLY A 138 -26.41 -16.30 5.32
C GLY A 138 -26.80 -17.41 6.29
N GLY A 139 -28.10 -17.55 6.58
CA GLY A 139 -28.59 -18.54 7.53
C GLY A 139 -28.34 -18.13 9.00
N LEU A 140 -27.69 -19.00 9.78
CA LEU A 140 -27.39 -18.77 11.20
C LEU A 140 -26.18 -17.86 11.46
N PHE A 141 -25.44 -17.47 10.42
CA PHE A 141 -24.23 -16.66 10.54
C PHE A 141 -24.41 -15.32 9.83
N CYS A 142 -24.03 -14.24 10.52
CA CYS A 142 -23.97 -12.89 9.96
C CYS A 142 -22.52 -12.46 9.88
N GLU A 143 -22.08 -12.06 8.69
CA GLU A 143 -20.76 -11.48 8.47
C GLU A 143 -20.87 -9.95 8.59
N PRO A 144 -19.98 -9.29 9.35
CA PRO A 144 -19.96 -7.85 9.42
C PRO A 144 -19.53 -7.26 8.07
N SER A 145 -20.03 -6.08 7.74
CA SER A 145 -19.48 -5.32 6.63
C SER A 145 -18.03 -4.93 6.92
N THR A 146 -17.18 -4.98 5.91
CA THR A 146 -15.76 -4.61 6.06
C THR A 146 -15.33 -3.67 4.95
N CYS A 147 -14.36 -2.81 5.26
CA CYS A 147 -13.74 -1.93 4.27
C CYS A 147 -12.32 -2.41 3.97
N GLN A 148 -12.07 -2.75 2.71
CA GLN A 148 -10.73 -3.05 2.25
C GLN A 148 -10.02 -1.75 1.86
N VAL A 149 -9.00 -1.39 2.63
CA VAL A 149 -8.16 -0.20 2.45
C VAL A 149 -6.69 -0.53 2.18
N ARG A 150 -6.40 -1.82 1.99
CA ARG A 150 -5.07 -2.35 1.71
C ARG A 150 -5.06 -3.01 0.34
N PHE A 151 -4.04 -2.67 -0.45
CA PHE A 151 -3.91 -3.11 -1.83
C PHE A 151 -2.47 -3.50 -2.12
N ASN A 152 -2.32 -4.63 -2.81
CA ASN A 152 -1.05 -5.07 -3.35
C ASN A 152 -0.75 -4.31 -4.64
N ILE A 153 0.48 -3.85 -4.79
CA ILE A 153 0.95 -3.07 -5.94
C ILE A 153 1.61 -3.98 -6.96
N ALA A 154 2.52 -4.84 -6.49
CA ALA A 154 3.29 -5.75 -7.32
C ALA A 154 3.83 -6.91 -6.49
N SER A 155 4.00 -8.08 -7.12
CA SER A 155 4.72 -9.22 -6.57
C SER A 155 5.92 -9.52 -7.46
N ALA A 156 7.11 -9.59 -6.89
CA ALA A 156 8.36 -9.73 -7.63
C ALA A 156 9.45 -10.44 -6.82
N SER A 157 10.57 -10.77 -7.47
CA SER A 157 11.76 -11.40 -6.88
C SER A 157 13.03 -10.92 -7.59
N GLY A 158 14.21 -11.23 -7.05
CA GLY A 158 15.49 -10.87 -7.69
C GLY A 158 15.94 -9.41 -7.48
N TYR A 159 15.33 -8.71 -6.51
CA TYR A 159 15.72 -7.36 -6.11
C TYR A 159 16.35 -7.37 -4.72
N SER A 160 17.41 -6.59 -4.54
CA SER A 160 18.12 -6.47 -3.27
C SER A 160 17.42 -5.50 -2.31
N LYS A 161 16.81 -4.44 -2.85
CA LYS A 161 16.04 -3.42 -2.11
C LYS A 161 14.72 -3.16 -2.80
N VAL A 162 13.71 -2.73 -2.04
CA VAL A 162 12.42 -2.31 -2.56
C VAL A 162 12.03 -0.98 -1.95
N ARG A 163 11.50 -0.07 -2.76
CA ARG A 163 10.88 1.18 -2.31
C ARG A 163 9.41 1.14 -2.64
N VAL A 164 8.59 1.57 -1.69
CA VAL A 164 7.16 1.74 -1.89
C VAL A 164 6.79 3.16 -1.48
N ALA A 165 6.38 3.95 -2.46
CA ALA A 165 5.77 5.25 -2.21
C ALA A 165 4.26 5.06 -2.16
N GLY A 166 3.61 5.73 -1.21
CA GLY A 166 2.17 5.71 -1.06
C GLY A 166 1.66 7.08 -0.67
N SER A 167 0.44 7.37 -1.07
CA SER A 167 -0.33 8.47 -0.53
C SER A 167 -1.76 8.03 -0.36
N ALA A 168 -2.42 8.63 0.62
CA ALA A 168 -3.84 8.41 0.81
C ALA A 168 -4.52 9.74 1.13
N ALA A 169 -5.79 9.83 0.81
CA ALA A 169 -6.61 10.97 1.13
C ALA A 169 -8.05 10.55 1.43
N ALA A 170 -8.65 11.17 2.44
CA ALA A 170 -10.08 11.03 2.70
C ALA A 170 -10.86 12.10 1.94
N LEU A 171 -11.92 11.69 1.24
CA LEU A 171 -12.81 12.56 0.47
C LEU A 171 -12.07 13.42 -0.58
N GLY A 172 -10.90 12.97 -1.03
CA GLY A 172 -10.05 13.68 -2.00
C GLY A 172 -9.42 14.99 -1.49
N LEU A 173 -9.66 15.39 -0.23
CA LEU A 173 -9.28 16.70 0.29
C LEU A 173 -8.32 16.62 1.48
N PHE A 174 -8.41 15.57 2.29
CA PHE A 174 -7.64 15.47 3.53
C PHE A 174 -6.51 14.46 3.37
N LYS A 175 -5.26 14.89 3.57
CA LYS A 175 -4.12 13.96 3.60
C LYS A 175 -4.37 12.89 4.66
N GLY A 176 -4.28 11.65 4.23
CA GLY A 176 -4.54 10.46 5.03
C GLY A 176 -3.27 9.83 5.56
N ARG A 177 -3.34 9.16 6.72
CA ARG A 177 -2.24 8.29 7.14
C ARG A 177 -2.14 7.11 6.19
N VAL A 178 -0.92 6.78 5.79
CA VAL A 178 -0.64 5.70 4.87
C VAL A 178 0.45 4.81 5.45
N ARG A 179 0.33 3.51 5.21
CA ARG A 179 1.35 2.50 5.48
C ARG A 179 1.80 1.91 4.17
N THR A 180 3.11 1.82 3.98
CA THR A 180 3.70 1.19 2.79
C THR A 180 4.76 0.19 3.22
N GLY A 181 4.93 -0.86 2.43
CA GLY A 181 5.89 -1.91 2.77
C GLY A 181 5.85 -3.08 1.82
N VAL A 182 6.50 -4.16 2.24
CA VAL A 182 6.55 -5.42 1.51
C VAL A 182 6.33 -6.59 2.45
N TRP A 183 5.71 -7.64 1.93
CA TRP A 183 5.62 -8.94 2.58
C TRP A 183 6.65 -9.82 1.91
N THR A 184 7.66 -10.25 2.66
CA THR A 184 8.73 -11.13 2.15
C THR A 184 8.49 -12.54 2.64
N SER A 185 8.74 -13.54 1.82
CA SER A 185 8.64 -14.94 2.25
C SER A 185 9.55 -15.84 1.41
N THR A 186 9.80 -17.04 1.92
CA THR A 186 10.45 -18.11 1.18
C THR A 186 9.53 -18.77 0.14
N VAL A 187 8.21 -18.59 0.30
CA VAL A 187 7.15 -19.03 -0.62
C VAL A 187 6.21 -17.86 -0.95
N PRO A 188 5.50 -17.84 -2.09
CA PRO A 188 4.58 -16.76 -2.41
C PRO A 188 3.57 -16.47 -1.27
N CYS A 189 3.51 -15.20 -0.86
CA CYS A 189 2.39 -14.58 -0.16
C CYS A 189 1.58 -13.82 -1.23
#